data_AF-A0A661QAC4-F1
#
_entry.id   AF-A0A661QAC4-F1
#
_cell.length_a   1.000
_cell.length_b   1.000
_cell.length_c   1.000
_cell.angle_alpha   90.00
_cell.angle_beta   90.00
_cell.angle_gamma   90.00
#
_symmetry.space_group_name_H-M   'P 1'
#
loop_
_entity.id
_entity.type
_entity.pdbx_description
1 polymer ?
#
loop_
_entity_poly.entity_id
_entity_poly.type
_entity_poly.pdbx_seq_one_letter_code
_entity_poly.pdbx_strand_id
1 'polypeptide(L)'
;MSSILDIDLDYFNLIENPEQRLKEILDWGNHRITFVVEKHHKAYSRWKDRVKRGTLTPPSHILHVDEHHDMMDQKRYLNIANFMYHAMRTWRNCRVHWLVDHAIDSPDMWLDDDVWESFSPRFSVGSDLPYRWPRPDLVSICTSPDFVNKDLLQRLLKTTEGFMTTKQITAIKMKNNG
;
A
#
# COMPACT_ATOMS: atom_id res chain seq x y z
N MET A 1 9.23 -13.15 -10.68
CA MET A 1 8.04 -12.70 -9.92
C MET A 1 8.46 -11.46 -9.17
N SER A 2 7.55 -10.52 -8.95
CA SER A 2 7.89 -9.25 -8.30
C SER A 2 7.27 -9.14 -6.92
N SER A 3 7.71 -8.14 -6.16
CA SER A 3 7.19 -7.75 -4.85
C SER A 3 6.78 -6.27 -4.87
N ILE A 4 5.70 -5.93 -4.18
CA ILE A 4 5.19 -4.56 -4.06
C ILE A 4 5.21 -4.18 -2.58
N LEU A 5 5.71 -2.98 -2.29
CA LEU A 5 5.47 -2.27 -1.04
C LEU A 5 4.48 -1.16 -1.33
N ASP A 6 3.33 -1.25 -0.69
CA ASP A 6 2.24 -0.30 -0.81
C ASP A 6 2.00 0.33 0.55
N ILE A 7 1.97 1.66 0.60
CA ILE A 7 1.86 2.43 1.84
C ILE A 7 0.75 3.46 1.67
N ASP A 8 -0.30 3.37 2.47
CA ASP A 8 -1.16 4.51 2.74
C ASP A 8 -0.63 5.31 3.94
N LEU A 9 -0.68 6.63 3.82
CA LEU A 9 -0.16 7.53 4.86
C LEU A 9 -1.15 7.69 6.03
N ASP A 10 -2.40 7.28 5.89
CA ASP A 10 -3.38 7.30 6.99
C ASP A 10 -3.11 6.27 8.08
N TYR A 11 -2.44 5.15 7.77
CA TYR A 11 -1.87 4.23 8.76
C TYR A 11 -1.14 4.98 9.88
N PHE A 12 -0.40 6.03 9.54
CA PHE A 12 0.43 6.78 10.47
C PHE A 12 -0.36 7.73 11.40
N ASN A 13 -1.67 7.88 11.23
CA ASN A 13 -2.51 8.64 12.15
C ASN A 13 -2.51 8.05 13.56
N LEU A 14 -2.34 6.72 13.68
CA LEU A 14 -2.43 5.97 14.92
C LEU A 14 -1.07 5.52 15.47
N ILE A 15 0.03 5.89 14.79
CA ILE A 15 1.37 5.38 15.09
C ILE A 15 2.16 6.39 15.90
N GLU A 16 2.81 5.91 16.97
CA GLU A 16 3.79 6.70 17.71
C GLU A 16 5.06 6.92 16.86
N ASN A 17 5.56 8.15 16.83
CA ASN A 17 6.72 8.54 16.02
C ASN A 17 6.56 8.17 14.51
N PRO A 18 5.52 8.69 13.85
CA PRO A 18 5.11 8.22 12.52
C PRO A 18 6.19 8.41 11.44
N GLU A 19 7.01 9.46 11.52
CA GLU A 19 8.12 9.67 10.59
C GLU A 19 9.21 8.60 10.72
N GLN A 20 9.51 8.19 11.96
CA GLN A 20 10.51 7.16 12.22
C GLN A 20 10.02 5.81 11.69
N ARG A 21 8.75 5.47 11.96
CA ARG A 21 8.13 4.24 11.43
C ARG A 21 8.09 4.22 9.90
N LEU A 22 7.73 5.34 9.26
CA LEU A 22 7.73 5.44 7.79
C LEU A 22 9.14 5.21 7.24
N LYS A 23 10.15 5.82 7.87
CA LYS A 23 11.54 5.66 7.47
C LYS A 23 11.99 4.19 7.59
N GLU A 24 11.65 3.50 8.67
CA GLU A 24 11.97 2.08 8.86
C GLU A 24 11.36 1.19 7.77
N ILE A 25 10.10 1.43 7.42
CA ILE A 25 9.41 0.70 6.35
C ILE A 25 10.09 0.95 4.99
N LEU A 26 10.43 2.21 4.69
CA LEU A 26 11.11 2.58 3.44
C LEU A 26 12.54 2.03 3.37
N ASP A 27 13.29 2.06 4.49
CA ASP A 27 14.62 1.46 4.60
C ASP A 27 14.56 -0.06 4.43
N TRP A 28 13.55 -0.72 5.03
CA TRP A 28 13.27 -2.13 4.77
C TRP A 28 12.94 -2.35 3.28
N GLY A 29 12.20 -1.47 2.65
CA GLY A 29 11.92 -1.56 1.22
C GLY A 29 13.19 -1.51 0.37
N ASN A 30 14.18 -0.70 0.78
CA ASN A 30 15.44 -0.46 0.06
C ASN A 30 15.22 -0.22 -1.44
N HIS A 31 14.16 0.51 -1.77
CA HIS A 31 13.75 0.78 -3.14
C HIS A 31 13.17 2.20 -3.22
N ARG A 32 13.43 2.89 -4.33
CA ARG A 32 12.90 4.25 -4.52
C ARG A 32 11.40 4.22 -4.69
N ILE A 33 10.73 5.25 -4.19
CA ILE A 33 9.30 5.43 -4.39
C ILE A 33 9.03 5.56 -5.89
N THR A 34 8.29 4.60 -6.43
CA THR A 34 8.02 4.50 -7.86
C THR A 34 7.00 5.55 -8.28
N PHE A 35 5.97 5.76 -7.46
CA PHE A 35 5.00 6.84 -7.65
C PHE A 35 4.21 7.13 -6.38
N VAL A 36 3.61 8.32 -6.38
CA VAL A 36 2.65 8.78 -5.36
C VAL A 36 1.27 8.97 -6.01
N VAL A 37 0.23 8.66 -5.25
CA VAL A 37 -1.19 8.86 -5.61
C VAL A 37 -1.96 9.47 -4.44
N GLU A 38 -3.09 10.12 -4.73
CA GLU A 38 -3.96 10.70 -3.69
C GLU A 38 -5.06 9.74 -3.20
N LYS A 39 -5.39 8.74 -4.01
CA LYS A 39 -6.43 7.74 -3.69
C LYS A 39 -5.87 6.35 -3.92
N HIS A 40 -6.12 5.45 -2.97
CA HIS A 40 -5.39 4.20 -2.91
C HIS A 40 -5.61 3.26 -4.10
N HIS A 41 -6.86 3.12 -4.54
CA HIS A 41 -7.21 2.35 -5.75
C HIS A 41 -6.48 2.81 -7.04
N LYS A 42 -5.96 4.05 -7.09
CA LYS A 42 -5.13 4.53 -8.20
C LYS A 42 -3.73 3.89 -8.19
N ALA A 43 -3.20 3.49 -7.03
CA ALA A 43 -1.98 2.71 -6.93
C ALA A 43 -2.15 1.36 -7.66
N TYR A 44 -3.23 0.63 -7.34
CA TYR A 44 -3.56 -0.63 -8.02
C TYR A 44 -3.69 -0.48 -9.54
N SER A 45 -4.33 0.60 -10.00
CA SER A 45 -4.45 0.89 -11.43
C SER A 45 -3.06 1.03 -12.09
N ARG A 46 -2.12 1.69 -11.42
CA ARG A 46 -0.73 1.84 -11.89
C ARG A 46 0.07 0.55 -11.81
N TRP A 47 -0.14 -0.30 -10.80
CA TRP A 47 0.50 -1.62 -10.76
C TRP A 47 0.07 -2.46 -11.96
N LYS A 48 -1.23 -2.53 -12.24
CA LYS A 48 -1.76 -3.24 -13.42
C LYS A 48 -1.17 -2.73 -14.72
N ASP A 49 -1.05 -1.41 -14.87
CA ASP A 49 -0.44 -0.82 -16.06
C ASP A 49 1.04 -1.22 -16.22
N ARG A 50 1.80 -1.26 -15.11
CA ARG A 50 3.20 -1.72 -15.12
C ARG A 50 3.32 -3.18 -15.53
N VAL A 51 2.42 -4.04 -15.03
CA VAL A 51 2.34 -5.45 -15.40
C VAL A 51 1.98 -5.62 -16.88
N LYS A 52 0.94 -4.92 -17.34
CA LYS A 52 0.48 -4.95 -18.73
C LYS A 52 1.57 -4.51 -19.72
N ARG A 53 2.39 -3.53 -19.33
CA ARG A 53 3.50 -3.02 -20.15
C ARG A 53 4.77 -3.87 -20.07
N GLY A 54 4.77 -4.95 -19.27
CA GLY A 54 5.96 -5.80 -19.06
C GLY A 54 7.08 -5.15 -18.24
N THR A 55 6.83 -3.99 -17.63
CA THR A 55 7.81 -3.28 -16.78
C THR A 55 7.81 -3.76 -15.33
N LEU A 56 6.86 -4.64 -14.98
CA LEU A 56 6.77 -5.36 -13.71
C LEU A 56 6.23 -6.74 -14.04
N THR A 57 6.75 -7.82 -13.45
CA THR A 57 6.09 -9.13 -13.57
C THR A 57 4.81 -9.15 -12.72
N PRO A 58 3.89 -10.11 -12.88
CA PRO A 58 2.82 -10.29 -11.90
C PRO A 58 3.42 -10.44 -10.47
N PRO A 59 2.91 -9.69 -9.49
CA PRO A 59 3.43 -9.74 -8.14
C PRO A 59 3.15 -11.09 -7.49
N SER A 60 4.12 -11.54 -6.72
CA SER A 60 4.04 -12.69 -5.82
C SER A 60 3.79 -12.28 -4.38
N HIS A 61 4.14 -11.04 -4.02
CA HIS A 61 4.04 -10.50 -2.67
C HIS A 61 3.59 -9.03 -2.75
N ILE A 62 2.67 -8.65 -1.87
CA ILE A 62 2.28 -7.25 -1.61
C ILE A 62 2.35 -7.06 -0.10
N LEU A 63 3.30 -6.24 0.35
CA LEU A 63 3.28 -5.70 1.70
C LEU A 63 2.44 -4.43 1.65
N HIS A 64 1.30 -4.45 2.33
CA HIS A 64 0.32 -3.38 2.32
C HIS A 64 0.28 -2.76 3.73
N VAL A 65 0.77 -1.54 3.83
CA VAL A 65 0.84 -0.75 5.07
C VAL A 65 -0.33 0.22 5.04
N ASP A 66 -1.34 -0.04 5.86
CA ASP A 66 -2.59 0.70 5.86
C ASP A 66 -3.33 0.45 7.20
N GLU A 67 -4.14 1.40 7.64
CA GLU A 67 -5.09 1.21 8.75
C GLU A 67 -6.19 0.20 8.39
N HIS A 68 -6.48 0.01 7.11
CA HIS A 68 -7.52 -0.86 6.57
C HIS A 68 -6.92 -1.97 5.70
N HIS A 69 -7.62 -3.09 5.55
CA HIS A 69 -7.16 -4.17 4.67
C HIS A 69 -7.58 -4.01 3.20
N ASP A 70 -8.48 -3.05 2.89
CA ASP A 70 -9.05 -2.77 1.55
C ASP A 70 -9.70 -3.94 0.82
N MET A 71 -10.50 -4.70 1.58
CA MET A 71 -11.27 -5.86 1.10
C MET A 71 -12.73 -5.85 1.63
N MET A 72 -13.30 -4.66 1.84
CA MET A 72 -14.61 -4.48 2.50
C MET A 72 -15.82 -4.86 1.63
N ASP A 73 -15.67 -5.01 0.32
CA ASP A 73 -16.73 -5.59 -0.51
C ASP A 73 -16.22 -6.32 -1.76
N GLN A 74 -17.09 -7.11 -2.36
CA GLN A 74 -16.82 -7.87 -3.58
C GLN A 74 -17.41 -7.24 -4.83
N LYS A 75 -17.78 -5.97 -4.78
CA LYS A 75 -18.46 -5.33 -5.91
C LYS A 75 -17.55 -5.37 -7.13
N ARG A 76 -18.19 -5.42 -8.30
CA ARG A 76 -17.47 -5.44 -9.58
C ARG A 76 -16.60 -4.19 -9.80
N TYR A 77 -17.01 -3.06 -9.22
CA TYR A 77 -16.35 -1.78 -9.42
C TYR A 77 -15.28 -1.53 -8.35
N LEU A 78 -14.08 -1.26 -8.86
CA LEU A 78 -12.92 -0.88 -8.07
C LEU A 78 -13.16 0.44 -7.34
N ASN A 79 -12.91 0.47 -6.04
CA ASN A 79 -12.88 1.66 -5.20
C ASN A 79 -11.77 1.56 -4.13
N ILE A 80 -11.69 2.54 -3.23
CA ILE A 80 -10.66 2.58 -2.18
C ILE A 80 -10.73 1.37 -1.24
N ALA A 81 -11.93 0.93 -0.86
CA ALA A 81 -12.14 -0.10 0.16
C ALA A 81 -12.10 -1.54 -0.38
N ASN A 82 -11.89 -1.76 -1.68
CA ASN A 82 -11.92 -3.12 -2.27
C ASN A 82 -10.80 -3.41 -3.29
N PHE A 83 -9.81 -2.52 -3.45
CA PHE A 83 -8.79 -2.76 -4.47
C PHE A 83 -7.89 -3.94 -4.13
N MET A 84 -7.68 -4.24 -2.84
CA MET A 84 -6.87 -5.38 -2.44
C MET A 84 -7.59 -6.70 -2.75
N TYR A 85 -8.92 -6.74 -2.60
CA TYR A 85 -9.76 -7.84 -3.10
C TYR A 85 -9.53 -8.06 -4.61
N HIS A 86 -9.58 -6.98 -5.40
CA HIS A 86 -9.31 -7.07 -6.84
C HIS A 86 -7.87 -7.49 -7.17
N ALA A 87 -6.88 -7.05 -6.40
CA ALA A 87 -5.48 -7.44 -6.57
C ALA A 87 -5.30 -8.95 -6.35
N MET A 88 -5.84 -9.49 -5.26
CA MET A 88 -5.80 -10.92 -4.95
C MET A 88 -6.60 -11.78 -5.94
N ARG A 89 -7.73 -11.27 -6.47
CA ARG A 89 -8.47 -11.92 -7.58
C ARG A 89 -7.64 -12.00 -8.86
N THR A 90 -6.90 -10.94 -9.17
CA THR A 90 -6.14 -10.80 -10.42
C THR A 90 -4.86 -11.61 -10.38
N TRP A 91 -4.15 -11.60 -9.26
CA TRP A 91 -2.89 -12.30 -9.08
C TRP A 91 -3.07 -13.44 -8.08
N ARG A 92 -3.60 -14.57 -8.57
CA ARG A 92 -4.04 -15.73 -7.76
C ARG A 92 -2.94 -16.36 -6.90
N ASN A 93 -1.68 -16.18 -7.27
CA ASN A 93 -0.53 -16.70 -6.51
C ASN A 93 0.11 -15.64 -5.60
N CYS A 94 -0.40 -14.40 -5.61
CA CYS A 94 0.13 -13.32 -4.80
C CYS A 94 -0.24 -13.52 -3.33
N ARG A 95 0.74 -13.33 -2.45
CA ARG A 95 0.54 -13.25 -1.00
C ARG A 95 0.43 -11.79 -0.59
N VAL A 96 -0.45 -11.50 0.34
CA VAL A 96 -0.65 -10.17 0.92
C VAL A 96 -0.32 -10.23 2.41
N HIS A 97 0.47 -9.29 2.88
CA HIS A 97 0.68 -9.04 4.30
C HIS A 97 0.17 -7.65 4.57
N TRP A 98 -0.92 -7.59 5.33
CA TRP A 98 -1.46 -6.34 5.84
C TRP A 98 -0.69 -6.00 7.12
N LEU A 99 0.14 -4.97 7.01
CA LEU A 99 0.93 -4.47 8.11
C LEU A 99 0.11 -3.42 8.86
N VAL A 100 -0.29 -3.79 10.08
CA VAL A 100 -1.12 -2.97 10.97
C VAL A 100 -0.79 -3.30 12.43
N ASP A 101 -0.82 -2.31 13.32
CA ASP A 101 -0.50 -2.50 14.73
C ASP A 101 -1.71 -3.07 15.49
N HIS A 102 -2.88 -2.50 15.25
CA HIS A 102 -4.14 -2.90 15.86
C HIS A 102 -5.22 -3.00 14.79
N ALA A 103 -5.42 -4.20 14.25
CA ALA A 103 -6.49 -4.46 13.30
C ALA A 103 -7.86 -4.24 13.99
N ILE A 104 -8.69 -3.38 13.39
CA ILE A 104 -10.05 -3.09 13.86
C ILE A 104 -11.09 -4.05 13.27
N ASP A 105 -10.76 -4.68 12.15
CA ASP A 105 -11.56 -5.66 11.42
C ASP A 105 -10.67 -6.65 10.66
N SER A 106 -11.29 -7.52 9.86
CA SER A 106 -10.60 -8.48 9.02
C SER A 106 -11.42 -8.83 7.77
N PRO A 107 -10.77 -9.27 6.67
CA PRO A 107 -11.48 -9.54 5.42
C PRO A 107 -12.59 -10.61 5.51
N ASP A 108 -12.51 -11.53 6.47
CA ASP A 108 -13.53 -12.57 6.72
C ASP A 108 -14.87 -12.00 7.21
N MET A 109 -14.88 -10.78 7.77
CA MET A 109 -16.09 -10.09 8.16
C MET A 109 -16.86 -9.49 6.96
N TRP A 110 -16.18 -9.34 5.83
CA TRP A 110 -16.64 -8.56 4.68
C TRP A 110 -16.81 -9.38 3.39
N LEU A 111 -16.09 -10.49 3.28
CA LEU A 111 -16.11 -11.37 2.11
C LEU A 111 -17.00 -12.60 2.38
N ASP A 112 -17.59 -13.14 1.32
CA ASP A 112 -18.31 -14.40 1.40
C ASP A 112 -17.34 -15.54 1.76
N ASP A 113 -17.83 -16.54 2.48
CA ASP A 113 -17.00 -17.62 3.04
C ASP A 113 -16.14 -18.33 1.99
N ASP A 114 -16.69 -18.62 0.81
CA ASP A 114 -15.97 -19.31 -0.28
C ASP A 114 -14.86 -18.43 -0.88
N VAL A 115 -15.10 -17.13 -0.96
CA VAL A 115 -14.11 -16.15 -1.42
C VAL A 115 -13.00 -16.02 -0.39
N TRP A 116 -13.33 -15.87 0.89
CA TRP A 116 -12.34 -15.79 1.94
C TRP A 116 -11.52 -17.07 2.07
N GLU A 117 -12.14 -18.25 1.99
CA GLU A 117 -11.45 -19.54 2.00
C GLU A 117 -10.39 -19.62 0.89
N SER A 118 -10.66 -19.04 -0.29
CA SER A 118 -9.70 -18.98 -1.39
C SER A 118 -8.54 -17.99 -1.18
N PHE A 119 -8.69 -17.03 -0.25
CA PHE A 119 -7.79 -15.91 -0.02
C PHE A 119 -6.96 -16.06 1.24
N SER A 120 -7.55 -16.55 2.32
CA SER A 120 -6.94 -16.69 3.64
C SER A 120 -5.59 -17.42 3.64
N PRO A 121 -5.31 -18.45 2.81
CA PRO A 121 -3.99 -19.09 2.80
C PRO A 121 -2.86 -18.20 2.24
N ARG A 122 -3.22 -17.08 1.61
CA ARG A 122 -2.32 -16.10 1.01
C ARG A 122 -2.44 -14.72 1.66
N PHE A 123 -3.28 -14.56 2.66
CA PHE A 123 -3.41 -13.32 3.42
C PHE A 123 -2.82 -13.52 4.81
N SER A 124 -2.08 -12.53 5.28
CA SER A 124 -1.55 -12.51 6.65
C SER A 124 -1.65 -11.08 7.19
N VAL A 125 -1.71 -10.96 8.51
CA VAL A 125 -1.79 -9.69 9.22
C VAL A 125 -0.74 -9.68 10.33
N GLY A 126 -0.16 -8.51 10.62
CA GLY A 126 0.75 -8.34 11.74
C GLY A 126 1.41 -6.97 11.77
N SER A 127 2.02 -6.62 12.90
CA SER A 127 2.71 -5.34 13.08
C SER A 127 4.18 -5.38 12.62
N ASP A 128 4.74 -6.56 12.44
CA ASP A 128 6.15 -6.74 12.09
C ASP A 128 6.37 -6.79 10.58
N LEU A 129 7.44 -6.12 10.14
CA LEU A 129 7.91 -6.25 8.76
C LEU A 129 8.31 -7.70 8.48
N PRO A 130 7.83 -8.32 7.39
CA PRO A 130 8.07 -9.73 7.14
C PRO A 130 9.54 -10.01 6.77
N TYR A 131 10.26 -10.69 7.67
CA TYR A 131 11.72 -10.86 7.59
C TYR A 131 12.23 -11.60 6.33
N ARG A 132 11.50 -12.62 5.86
CA ARG A 132 11.92 -13.48 4.72
C ARG A 132 11.26 -13.10 3.40
N TRP A 133 10.51 -11.99 3.35
CA TRP A 133 9.86 -11.57 2.13
C TRP A 133 10.87 -10.93 1.16
N PRO A 134 10.65 -11.07 -0.16
CA PRO A 134 11.46 -10.36 -1.13
C PRO A 134 11.31 -8.85 -0.97
N ARG A 135 12.42 -8.12 -1.08
CA ARG A 135 12.41 -6.66 -1.17
C ARG A 135 11.55 -6.20 -2.35
N PRO A 136 10.82 -5.09 -2.24
CA PRO A 136 9.93 -4.59 -3.29
C PRO A 136 10.69 -4.22 -4.57
N ASP A 137 10.11 -4.58 -5.71
CA ASP A 137 10.48 -4.06 -7.04
C ASP A 137 9.69 -2.79 -7.40
N LEU A 138 8.66 -2.49 -6.62
CA LEU A 138 7.80 -1.33 -6.77
C LEU A 138 7.37 -0.82 -5.40
N VAL A 139 7.49 0.48 -5.20
CA VAL A 139 7.01 1.17 -3.99
C VAL A 139 5.95 2.20 -4.40
N SER A 140 4.74 2.07 -3.86
CA SER A 140 3.67 3.07 -4.00
C SER A 140 3.35 3.73 -2.68
N ILE A 141 3.09 5.04 -2.73
CA ILE A 141 2.56 5.81 -1.60
C ILE A 141 1.20 6.39 -1.98
N CYS A 142 0.19 6.16 -1.16
CA CYS A 142 -1.08 6.88 -1.15
C CYS A 142 -1.03 7.98 -0.09
N THR A 143 -1.41 9.21 -0.43
CA THR A 143 -1.33 10.35 0.51
C THR A 143 -2.60 10.56 1.32
N SER A 144 -3.73 10.00 0.88
CA SER A 144 -5.04 10.08 1.52
C SER A 144 -5.32 11.43 2.21
N PRO A 145 -5.28 12.55 1.45
CA PRO A 145 -5.24 13.90 2.04
C PRO A 145 -6.51 14.27 2.81
N ASP A 146 -7.61 13.55 2.58
CA ASP A 146 -8.88 13.72 3.29
C ASP A 146 -8.92 12.96 4.63
N PHE A 147 -7.96 12.05 4.86
CA PHE A 147 -7.89 11.16 6.03
C PHE A 147 -6.67 11.43 6.92
N VAL A 148 -5.66 12.13 6.42
CA VAL A 148 -4.45 12.49 7.18
C VAL A 148 -4.50 13.96 7.58
N ASN A 149 -4.23 14.27 8.85
CA ASN A 149 -4.05 15.66 9.28
C ASN A 149 -2.96 16.35 8.44
N LYS A 150 -3.21 17.58 7.98
CA LYS A 150 -2.31 18.31 7.06
C LYS A 150 -0.87 18.41 7.58
N ASP A 151 -0.67 18.69 8.87
CA ASP A 151 0.66 18.84 9.44
C ASP A 151 1.40 17.51 9.50
N LEU A 152 0.69 16.43 9.85
CA LEU A 152 1.23 15.07 9.79
C LEU A 152 1.60 14.71 8.35
N LEU A 153 0.70 14.94 7.39
CA LEU A 153 0.93 14.66 5.98
C LEU A 153 2.19 15.37 5.46
N GLN A 154 2.40 16.65 5.78
CA GLN A 154 3.61 17.36 5.37
C GLN A 154 4.88 16.76 5.98
N ARG A 155 4.86 16.36 7.25
CA ARG A 155 6.00 15.71 7.91
C ARG A 155 6.31 14.33 7.31
N LEU A 156 5.28 13.54 7.01
CA LEU A 156 5.43 12.25 6.32
C LEU A 156 6.01 12.45 4.91
N LEU A 157 5.43 13.36 4.12
CA LEU A 157 5.94 13.66 2.77
C LEU A 157 7.39 14.14 2.79
N LYS A 158 7.77 14.98 3.77
CA LYS A 158 9.16 15.40 3.96
C LYS A 158 10.08 14.20 4.22
N THR A 159 9.64 13.25 5.05
CA THR A 159 10.37 12.00 5.32
C THR A 159 10.59 11.17 4.05
N THR A 160 9.59 11.15 3.15
CA THR A 160 9.68 10.40 1.89
C THR A 160 10.64 11.02 0.85
N GLU A 161 11.03 12.29 0.98
CA GLU A 161 11.85 12.99 -0.04
C GLU A 161 13.18 12.28 -0.33
N GLY A 162 13.82 11.69 0.70
CA GLY A 162 15.07 10.93 0.55
C GLY A 162 14.95 9.67 -0.33
N PHE A 163 13.72 9.19 -0.55
CA PHE A 163 13.41 8.00 -1.35
C PHE A 163 12.81 8.33 -2.72
N MET A 164 12.65 9.62 -3.02
CA MET A 164 12.06 10.11 -4.27
C MET A 164 13.10 10.68 -5.24
N THR A 165 12.68 10.80 -6.50
CA THR A 165 13.40 11.62 -7.48
C THR A 165 13.06 13.10 -7.31
N THR A 166 13.95 14.00 -7.73
CA THR A 166 13.71 15.45 -7.75
C THR A 166 12.40 15.81 -8.46
N LYS A 167 12.10 15.13 -9.58
CA LYS A 167 10.86 15.33 -10.34
C LYS A 167 9.61 15.04 -9.52
N GLN A 168 9.61 13.97 -8.72
CA GLN A 168 8.48 13.62 -7.85
C GLN A 168 8.32 14.65 -6.73
N ILE A 169 9.42 15.05 -6.08
CA ILE A 169 9.42 16.07 -5.02
C ILE A 169 8.80 17.38 -5.53
N THR A 170 9.24 17.86 -6.70
CA THR A 170 8.69 19.09 -7.31
C THR A 170 7.20 18.95 -7.60
N ALA A 171 6.75 17.82 -8.15
CA ALA A 171 5.35 17.59 -8.48
C ALA A 171 4.44 17.59 -7.23
N ILE A 172 4.91 17.04 -6.11
CA ILE A 172 4.17 17.04 -4.84
C ILE A 172 4.12 18.45 -4.24
N LYS A 173 5.24 19.18 -4.22
CA LYS A 173 5.29 20.56 -3.69
C LYS A 173 4.37 21.50 -4.46
N MET A 174 4.31 21.39 -5.78
CA MET A 174 3.40 22.20 -6.60
C MET A 174 1.92 21.96 -6.28
N LYS A 175 1.55 20.72 -5.91
CA LYS A 175 0.17 20.38 -5.55
C LYS A 175 -0.23 20.84 -4.15
N ASN A 176 0.72 20.86 -3.22
CA ASN A 176 0.45 21.20 -1.81
C ASN A 176 0.52 22.70 -1.50
N ASN A 177 1.04 23.51 -2.44
CA ASN A 177 1.16 24.97 -2.28
C ASN A 177 0.04 25.76 -3.00
N GLY A 178 -0.98 25.08 -3.52
CA GLY A 178 -2.18 25.68 -4.11
C GLY A 178 -3.40 25.44 -3.23
#